data_AF-A0A167APY2-F1
#
_entry.id   AF-A0A167APY2-F1
#
_cell.length_a   1.000
_cell.length_b   1.000
_cell.length_c   1.000
_cell.angle_alpha   90.00
_cell.angle_beta   90.00
_cell.angle_gamma   90.00
#
_symmetry.space_group_name_H-M   'P 1'
#
loop_
_entity.id
_entity.type
_entity.pdbx_description
1 polymer ?
#
loop_
_entity_poly.entity_id
_entity_poly.type
_entity_poly.pdbx_seq_one_letter_code
_entity_poly.pdbx_strand_id
1 'polypeptide(L)'
;MPITISMMRFTTQIHYLVSQGTLNILDGDKDSVLKQLEITNKLGAADVANISLAHLYGISFMTIDQKLVNNIKSMESQLEKIHNIYYTSPRHRAYYT
;
A
#
# COMPACT_ATOMS: atom_id res chain seq x y z
N MET A 1 -15.97 -2.34 -25.44
CA MET A 1 -15.14 -1.19 -25.02
C MET A 1 -15.68 -0.54 -23.72
N PRO A 2 -15.60 -1.16 -22.53
CA PRO A 2 -16.03 -0.51 -21.28
C PRO A 2 -14.87 -0.07 -20.35
N ILE A 3 -13.66 -0.59 -20.55
CA ILE A 3 -12.54 -0.45 -19.61
C ILE A 3 -12.04 1.00 -19.53
N THR A 4 -11.97 1.69 -20.67
CA THR A 4 -11.37 3.04 -20.76
C THR A 4 -12.17 4.11 -20.01
N ILE A 5 -13.52 4.02 -20.00
CA ILE A 5 -14.38 5.00 -19.33
C ILE A 5 -14.33 4.82 -17.80
N SER A 6 -14.28 3.58 -17.30
CA SER A 6 -14.17 3.29 -15.87
C SER A 6 -12.84 3.78 -15.28
N MET A 7 -11.74 3.55 -15.98
CA MET A 7 -10.39 3.96 -15.54
C MET A 7 -10.25 5.48 -15.44
N MET A 8 -10.83 6.24 -16.38
CA MET A 8 -10.86 7.72 -16.32
C MET A 8 -11.61 8.25 -15.08
N ARG A 9 -12.67 7.57 -14.64
CA ARG A 9 -13.45 7.99 -13.47
C ARG A 9 -12.68 7.76 -12.17
N PHE A 10 -11.94 6.66 -12.06
CA PHE A 10 -11.16 6.35 -10.86
C PHE A 10 -10.02 7.33 -10.64
N THR A 11 -9.23 7.63 -11.67
CA THR A 11 -8.12 8.59 -11.56
C THR A 11 -8.60 10.00 -11.21
N THR A 12 -9.76 10.41 -11.74
CA THR A 12 -10.39 11.70 -11.41
C THR A 12 -10.79 11.77 -9.93
N GLN A 13 -11.32 10.69 -9.37
CA GLN A 13 -11.72 10.63 -7.95
C GLN A 13 -10.50 10.68 -7.01
N ILE A 14 -9.44 9.92 -7.33
CA ILE A 14 -8.20 9.98 -6.54
C ILE A 14 -7.59 11.38 -6.58
N HIS A 15 -7.53 12.01 -7.76
CA HIS A 15 -7.03 13.38 -7.90
C HIS A 15 -7.84 14.37 -7.05
N TYR A 16 -9.16 14.24 -7.02
CA TYR A 16 -10.02 15.05 -6.17
C TYR A 16 -9.71 14.84 -4.68
N LEU A 17 -9.58 13.59 -4.22
CA LEU A 17 -9.28 13.30 -2.81
C LEU A 17 -7.92 13.83 -2.36
N VAL A 18 -6.91 13.79 -3.25
CA VAL A 18 -5.60 14.39 -3.01
C VAL A 18 -5.71 15.92 -2.97
N SER A 19 -6.43 16.53 -3.92
CA SER A 19 -6.54 18.00 -3.98
C SER A 19 -7.34 18.60 -2.82
N GLN A 20 -8.28 17.84 -2.24
CA GLN A 20 -9.01 18.23 -1.03
C GLN A 20 -8.21 18.00 0.26
N GLY A 21 -7.02 17.41 0.19
CA GLY A 21 -6.22 17.06 1.38
C GLY A 21 -6.82 15.90 2.19
N THR A 22 -7.77 15.16 1.63
CA THR A 22 -8.33 13.95 2.27
C THR A 22 -7.32 12.80 2.25
N LEU A 23 -6.54 12.69 1.17
CA LEU A 23 -5.42 11.77 1.07
C LEU A 23 -4.11 12.54 1.24
N ASN A 24 -3.43 12.28 2.35
CA ASN A 24 -2.09 12.82 2.58
C ASN A 24 -1.06 12.04 1.74
N ILE A 25 -0.16 12.78 1.10
CA ILE A 25 0.99 12.20 0.42
C ILE A 25 2.07 11.91 1.47
N LEU A 26 2.62 10.70 1.44
CA LEU A 26 3.73 10.31 2.32
C LEU A 26 5.02 10.37 1.51
N ASP A 27 5.95 11.20 1.96
CA ASP A 27 7.27 11.29 1.38
C ASP A 27 8.20 10.25 2.00
N GLY A 28 9.00 9.61 1.17
CA GLY A 28 10.08 8.74 1.62
C GLY A 28 11.33 9.55 1.97
N ASP A 29 12.10 9.03 2.91
CA ASP A 29 13.42 9.54 3.26
C ASP A 29 14.49 8.44 3.14
N LYS A 30 15.71 8.76 3.59
CA LYS A 30 16.83 7.83 3.63
C LYS A 30 16.48 6.52 4.36
N ASP A 31 15.75 6.58 5.46
CA ASP A 31 15.44 5.42 6.28
C ASP A 31 14.44 4.51 5.56
N SER A 32 13.45 5.09 4.85
CA SER A 32 12.57 4.30 3.99
C SER A 32 13.36 3.61 2.87
N VAL A 33 14.30 4.29 2.22
CA VAL A 33 15.12 3.70 1.14
C VAL A 33 16.00 2.56 1.65
N LEU A 34 16.63 2.72 2.82
CA LEU A 34 17.41 1.65 3.43
C LEU A 34 16.53 0.45 3.78
N LYS A 35 15.33 0.69 4.32
CA LYS A 35 14.36 -0.37 4.59
C LYS A 35 13.92 -1.08 3.31
N GLN A 36 13.76 -0.36 2.19
CA GLN A 36 13.43 -0.96 0.90
C GLN A 36 14.51 -1.96 0.46
N LEU A 37 15.79 -1.59 0.57
CA LEU A 37 16.91 -2.47 0.22
C LEU A 37 16.99 -3.71 1.12
N GLU A 38 16.64 -3.57 2.41
CA GLU A 38 16.61 -4.68 3.37
C GLU A 38 15.57 -5.75 2.98
N ILE A 39 14.37 -5.33 2.57
CA ILE A 39 13.21 -6.23 2.38
C ILE A 39 12.95 -6.59 0.91
N THR A 40 13.74 -6.05 -0.03
CA THR A 40 13.48 -6.20 -1.48
C THR A 40 13.51 -7.63 -1.99
N ASN A 41 14.21 -8.53 -1.30
CA ASN A 41 14.32 -9.94 -1.68
C ASN A 41 13.07 -10.77 -1.33
N LYS A 42 12.09 -10.19 -0.61
CA LYS A 42 10.87 -10.87 -0.17
C LYS A 42 9.59 -10.36 -0.82
N LEU A 43 9.64 -9.22 -1.51
CA LEU A 43 8.46 -8.46 -1.93
C LEU A 43 8.65 -7.88 -3.34
N GLY A 44 7.55 -7.59 -4.04
CA GLY A 44 7.61 -6.85 -5.31
C GLY A 44 7.99 -5.39 -5.09
N ALA A 45 8.59 -4.73 -6.08
CA ALA A 45 9.11 -3.37 -5.94
C ALA A 45 8.08 -2.35 -5.40
N ALA A 46 6.82 -2.43 -5.86
CA ALA A 46 5.75 -1.55 -5.38
C ALA A 46 5.35 -1.85 -3.92
N ASP A 47 5.32 -3.13 -3.54
CA ASP A 47 5.02 -3.56 -2.18
C ASP A 47 6.10 -3.08 -1.22
N VAL A 48 7.36 -3.22 -1.62
CA VAL A 48 8.55 -2.77 -0.87
C VAL A 48 8.46 -1.27 -0.58
N ALA A 49 8.14 -0.47 -1.59
CA ALA A 49 7.98 0.97 -1.43
C ALA A 49 6.87 1.29 -0.40
N ASN A 50 5.68 0.72 -0.59
CA ASN A 50 4.53 0.99 0.28
C ASN A 50 4.77 0.53 1.73
N ILE A 51 5.36 -0.65 1.93
CA ILE A 51 5.67 -1.19 3.25
C ILE A 51 6.76 -0.37 3.94
N SER A 52 7.79 0.07 3.20
CA SER A 52 8.84 0.91 3.77
C SER A 52 8.31 2.24 4.30
N LEU A 53 7.32 2.83 3.61
CA LEU A 53 6.65 4.04 4.06
C LEU A 53 5.76 3.74 5.27
N ALA A 54 4.98 2.65 5.25
CA ALA A 54 4.17 2.28 6.40
C ALA A 54 5.01 2.07 7.67
N HIS A 55 6.19 1.46 7.50
CA HIS A 55 7.17 1.28 8.58
C HIS A 55 7.79 2.61 9.03
N LEU A 56 8.18 3.50 8.10
CA LEU A 56 8.74 4.82 8.42
C LEU A 56 7.79 5.64 9.29
N TYR A 57 6.52 5.73 8.89
CA TYR A 57 5.52 6.56 9.56
C TYR A 57 4.83 5.87 10.75
N GLY A 58 5.10 4.59 11.00
CA GLY A 58 4.47 3.83 12.07
C GLY A 58 2.95 3.73 11.91
N ILE A 59 2.46 3.52 10.69
CA ILE A 59 1.02 3.51 10.39
C ILE A 59 0.50 2.10 10.13
N SER A 60 -0.81 1.93 10.24
CA SER A 60 -1.48 0.71 9.82
C SER A 60 -1.46 0.56 8.29
N PHE A 61 -1.33 -0.67 7.81
CA PHE A 61 -1.30 -1.01 6.40
C PHE A 61 -2.56 -1.77 5.99
N MET A 62 -3.23 -1.33 4.92
CA MET A 62 -4.42 -2.00 4.39
C MET A 62 -4.18 -2.49 2.97
N THR A 63 -4.48 -3.76 2.71
CA THR A 63 -4.37 -4.34 1.37
C THR A 63 -5.44 -5.41 1.10
N ILE A 64 -5.74 -5.65 -0.18
CA ILE A 64 -6.55 -6.79 -0.63
C ILE A 64 -5.69 -7.97 -1.09
N ASP A 65 -4.37 -7.80 -1.13
CA ASP A 65 -3.44 -8.84 -1.55
C ASP A 65 -3.09 -9.76 -0.38
N GLN A 66 -3.69 -10.96 -0.38
CA GLN A 66 -3.45 -11.96 0.65
C GLN A 66 -2.00 -12.47 0.66
N LYS A 67 -1.34 -12.54 -0.51
CA LYS A 67 0.05 -12.99 -0.60
C LYS A 67 0.97 -11.96 0.05
N LEU A 68 0.71 -10.68 -0.18
CA LEU A 68 1.41 -9.58 0.48
C LEU A 68 1.28 -9.66 2.00
N VAL A 69 0.07 -9.88 2.52
CA VAL A 69 -0.16 -10.05 3.97
C VAL A 69 0.67 -11.20 4.53
N ASN A 70 0.69 -12.34 3.84
CA ASN A 70 1.46 -13.50 4.28
C ASN A 70 2.98 -13.21 4.26
N ASN A 71 3.46 -12.50 3.25
CA ASN A 71 4.85 -12.07 3.18
C ASN A 71 5.20 -11.12 4.33
N ILE A 72 4.37 -10.10 4.60
CA ILE A 72 4.58 -9.17 5.73
C ILE A 72 4.63 -9.93 7.06
N LYS A 73 3.68 -10.85 7.29
CA LYS A 73 3.66 -11.68 8.51
C LYS A 73 4.94 -12.53 8.66
N SER A 74 5.49 -13.04 7.56
CA SER A 74 6.73 -13.82 7.60
C SER A 74 7.99 -13.00 7.98
N MET A 75 7.90 -11.67 7.98
CA MET A 75 8.97 -10.74 8.32
C MET A 75 8.55 -9.73 9.40
N GLU A 76 7.55 -10.07 10.21
CA GLU A 76 6.94 -9.17 11.21
C GLU A 76 7.99 -8.51 12.13
N SER A 77 9.03 -9.24 12.52
CA SER A 77 10.14 -8.72 13.32
C SER A 77 10.96 -7.61 12.64
N GLN A 78 11.01 -7.57 11.30
CA GLN A 78 11.70 -6.52 10.52
C GLN A 78 10.81 -5.29 10.30
N LEU A 79 9.50 -5.44 10.55
CA LEU A 79 8.45 -4.46 10.26
C LEU A 79 7.69 -4.00 11.52
N GLU A 80 8.33 -4.10 12.69
CA GLU A 80 7.74 -3.84 14.01
C GLU A 80 7.04 -2.48 14.20
N LYS A 81 7.39 -1.48 13.39
CA LYS A 81 6.75 -0.16 13.44
C LYS A 81 5.36 -0.13 12.80
N ILE A 82 5.00 -1.11 11.99
CA ILE A 82 3.66 -1.17 11.37
C ILE A 82 2.65 -1.59 12.42
N HIS A 83 1.73 -0.69 12.79
CA HIS A 83 0.79 -0.93 13.89
C HIS A 83 -0.17 -2.10 13.66
N ASN A 84 -0.85 -2.12 12.51
CA ASN A 84 -1.84 -3.15 12.18
C ASN A 84 -1.79 -3.47 10.69
N ILE A 85 -2.04 -4.73 10.34
CA ILE A 85 -2.22 -5.15 8.94
C ILE A 85 -3.68 -5.53 8.74
N TYR A 86 -4.43 -4.67 8.08
CA TYR A 86 -5.80 -4.93 7.68
C TYR A 86 -5.82 -5.56 6.29
N TYR A 87 -6.62 -6.62 6.16
CA TYR A 87 -6.85 -7.22 4.86
C TYR A 87 -8.31 -7.63 4.70
N THR A 88 -8.79 -7.51 3.47
CA THR A 88 -10.14 -7.94 3.11
C THR A 88 -10.09 -8.82 1.87
N SER A 89 -11.08 -9.69 1.74
CA SER A 89 -11.20 -10.55 0.57
C SER A 89 -11.66 -9.74 -0.64
N PRO A 90 -11.24 -10.12 -1.87
CA PRO A 90 -11.68 -9.47 -3.10
C PRO A 90 -13.19 -9.44 -3.31
N ARG A 91 -13.96 -10.30 -2.61
CA ARG A 91 -15.43 -10.36 -2.64
C ARG A 91 -16.10 -9.11 -2.05
N HIS A 92 -15.39 -8.32 -1.24
CA HIS A 92 -15.89 -7.06 -0.67
C HIS A 92 -15.27 -5.83 -1.34
N ARG A 93 -14.73 -5.97 -2.56
CA ARG A 93 -14.25 -4.80 -3.33
C ARG A 93 -15.44 -3.90 -3.68
N ALA A 94 -15.28 -2.60 -3.48
CA ALA A 94 -16.25 -1.58 -3.89
C ALA A 94 -16.42 -1.45 -5.43
N TYR A 95 -15.62 -2.19 -6.21
CA TYR A 95 -15.68 -2.21 -7.67
C TYR A 95 -15.97 -3.64 -8.15
N TYR A 96 -17.14 -3.81 -8.77
CA TYR A 96 -17.51 -4.99 -9.54
C TYR A 96 -16.72 -5.01 -10.86
N THR A 97 -16.23 -6.19 -11.25
CA THR A 97 -15.82 -6.50 -12.64
C THR A 97 -17.03 -6.71 -13.52
#